data_AF-A0A8T5QB55-F1
#
_entry.id   AF-A0A8T5QB55-F1
#
_cell.length_a   1.000
_cell.length_b   1.000
_cell.length_c   1.000
_cell.angle_alpha   90.00
_cell.angle_beta   90.00
_cell.angle_gamma   90.00
#
_symmetry.space_group_name_H-M   'P 1'
#
loop_
_entity.id
_entity.type
_entity.pdbx_description
1 polymer ?
#
loop_
_entity_poly.entity_id
_entity_poly.type
_entity_poly.pdbx_seq_one_letter_code
_entity_poly.pdbx_strand_id
1 'polypeptide(L)'
;MAQICIFLLEDIEEELGLENVTTEDLRKFGDKLKKRMHKIADALKILEKHGWKWTTGAKDIFLFKDITRQEAMKEIKKLDVDKELIHFD
;
A
#
# COMPACT_ATOMS: atom_id res chain seq x y z
N MET A 1 11.14 5.24 -16.45
CA MET A 1 10.83 5.33 -15.02
C MET A 1 9.42 4.81 -14.76
N ALA A 2 9.32 3.77 -13.94
CA ALA A 2 8.06 3.22 -13.48
C ALA A 2 7.71 3.80 -12.12
N GLN A 3 6.42 4.02 -11.88
CA GLN A 3 5.87 4.48 -10.62
C GLN A 3 4.78 3.50 -10.16
N ILE A 4 4.75 3.23 -8.87
CA ILE A 4 3.67 2.50 -8.21
C ILE A 4 3.26 3.26 -6.95
N CYS A 5 2.01 3.10 -6.55
CA CYS A 5 1.42 3.69 -5.36
C CYS A 5 0.96 2.58 -4.41
N ILE A 6 1.17 2.78 -3.11
CA ILE A 6 0.58 1.99 -2.04
C ILE A 6 -0.24 2.92 -1.16
N PHE A 7 -1.55 2.68 -1.08
CA PHE A 7 -2.45 3.43 -0.19
C PHE A 7 -2.22 2.99 1.27
N LEU A 8 -1.76 3.91 2.12
CA LEU A 8 -1.69 3.71 3.58
C LEU A 8 -3.09 3.60 4.16
N LEU A 9 -3.98 4.49 3.72
CA LEU A 9 -5.32 4.61 4.23
C LEU A 9 -6.28 4.74 3.05
N GLU A 10 -7.20 3.79 2.95
CA GLU A 10 -8.36 3.93 2.07
C GLU A 10 -9.37 4.91 2.70
N ASP A 11 -10.44 5.23 1.99
CA ASP A 11 -11.43 6.18 2.48
C ASP A 11 -12.11 5.65 3.75
N ILE A 12 -11.68 6.19 4.90
CA ILE A 12 -12.17 5.78 6.22
C ILE A 12 -13.68 5.96 6.31
N GLU A 13 -14.21 7.00 5.68
CA GLU A 13 -15.63 7.33 5.72
C GLU A 13 -16.46 6.27 4.99
N GLU A 14 -15.94 5.74 3.88
CA GLU A 14 -16.53 4.63 3.14
C GLU A 14 -16.40 3.31 3.91
N GLU A 15 -15.24 3.03 4.51
CA GLU A 15 -15.02 1.78 5.26
C GLU A 15 -15.84 1.68 6.55
N LEU A 16 -16.02 2.78 7.27
CA LEU A 16 -16.73 2.81 8.54
C LEU A 16 -18.24 3.05 8.38
N GLY A 17 -18.66 3.67 7.27
CA GLY A 17 -20.03 4.12 7.06
C GLY A 17 -20.35 5.32 7.97
N LEU A 18 -20.63 6.48 7.37
CA LEU A 18 -20.75 7.75 8.10
C LEU A 18 -21.88 7.81 9.15
N GLU A 19 -22.92 6.99 9.02
CA GLU A 19 -24.06 6.97 9.92
C GLU A 19 -24.11 5.66 10.69
N ASN A 20 -23.91 5.74 12.02
CA ASN A 20 -24.00 4.66 13.03
C ASN A 20 -22.73 3.86 13.37
N VAL A 21 -21.53 4.44 13.22
CA VAL A 21 -20.29 3.83 13.74
C VAL A 21 -20.36 3.63 15.26
N THR A 22 -20.13 2.40 15.71
CA THR A 22 -19.97 2.10 17.13
C THR A 22 -18.50 2.17 17.57
N THR A 23 -18.27 2.25 18.89
CA THR A 23 -16.92 2.19 19.44
C THR A 23 -16.22 0.85 19.16
N GLU A 24 -16.98 -0.23 18.98
CA GLU A 24 -16.45 -1.55 18.64
C GLU A 24 -16.01 -1.60 17.17
N ASP A 25 -16.73 -0.93 16.27
CA ASP A 25 -16.34 -0.83 14.86
C ASP A 25 -15.04 -0.04 14.71
N LEU A 26 -14.88 1.05 15.48
CA LEU A 26 -13.62 1.80 15.55
C LEU A 26 -12.44 0.93 16.02
N ARG A 27 -12.65 0.06 17.02
CA ARG A 27 -11.61 -0.86 17.50
C ARG A 27 -11.23 -1.86 16.41
N LYS A 28 -12.21 -2.50 15.78
CA LYS A 28 -11.99 -3.47 14.69
C LYS A 28 -11.27 -2.82 13.50
N PHE A 29 -11.65 -1.60 13.14
CA PHE A 29 -11.01 -0.83 12.09
C PHE A 29 -9.56 -0.49 12.46
N GLY A 30 -9.30 -0.07 13.69
CA GLY A 30 -7.94 0.13 14.20
C GLY A 30 -7.07 -1.13 14.12
N ASP A 31 -7.61 -2.29 14.49
CA ASP A 31 -6.91 -3.57 14.35
C ASP A 31 -6.66 -3.97 12.89
N LYS A 32 -7.61 -3.68 11.99
CA LYS A 32 -7.45 -3.88 10.54
C LYS A 32 -6.34 -2.98 9.99
N LEU A 33 -6.35 -1.70 10.35
CA LEU A 33 -5.32 -0.73 9.98
C LEU A 33 -3.94 -1.16 10.47
N LYS A 34 -3.82 -1.61 11.72
CA LYS A 34 -2.57 -2.12 12.26
C LYS A 34 -2.02 -3.27 11.42
N LYS A 35 -2.85 -4.25 11.08
CA LYS A 35 -2.45 -5.37 10.20
C LYS A 35 -2.02 -4.88 8.81
N ARG A 36 -2.74 -3.91 8.23
CA ARG A 36 -2.39 -3.31 6.95
C ARG A 36 -1.02 -2.62 7.00
N MET A 37 -0.74 -1.84 8.04
CA MET A 37 0.55 -1.15 8.21
C MET A 37 1.71 -2.14 8.27
N HIS A 38 1.53 -3.28 8.93
CA HIS A 38 2.55 -4.34 8.92
C HIS A 38 2.78 -4.91 7.52
N LYS A 39 1.72 -5.24 6.77
CA LYS A 39 1.85 -5.72 5.39
C LYS A 39 2.56 -4.71 4.48
N ILE A 40 2.23 -3.42 4.60
CA ILE A 40 2.89 -2.34 3.84
C ILE A 40 4.37 -2.28 4.18
N ALA A 41 4.73 -2.31 5.47
CA ALA A 41 6.13 -2.30 5.89
C ALA A 41 6.93 -3.50 5.33
N ASP A 42 6.33 -4.68 5.32
CA ASP A 42 6.95 -5.88 4.74
C ASP A 42 7.12 -5.75 3.22
N ALA A 43 6.11 -5.22 2.52
CA ALA A 43 6.19 -4.95 1.08
C ALA A 43 7.28 -3.92 0.75
N LEU A 44 7.33 -2.80 1.47
CA LEU A 44 8.36 -1.77 1.30
C LEU A 44 9.75 -2.35 1.47
N LYS A 45 9.98 -3.14 2.52
CA LYS A 45 11.28 -3.79 2.77
C LYS A 45 11.72 -4.69 1.61
N ILE A 46 10.78 -5.40 0.98
CA ILE A 46 11.08 -6.23 -0.19
C ILE A 46 11.38 -5.36 -1.41
N LEU A 47 10.59 -4.32 -1.66
CA LEU A 47 10.76 -3.42 -2.79
C LEU A 47 12.08 -2.64 -2.70
N GLU A 48 12.44 -2.13 -1.52
CA GLU A 48 13.72 -1.47 -1.24
C GLU A 48 14.92 -2.39 -1.56
N LYS A 49 14.87 -3.66 -1.12
CA LYS A 49 15.91 -4.64 -1.44
C LYS A 49 16.08 -4.87 -2.94
N HIS A 50 15.02 -4.65 -3.72
CA HIS A 50 15.03 -4.75 -5.18
C HIS A 50 15.28 -3.40 -5.87
N GLY A 51 15.72 -2.38 -5.14
CA GLY A 51 16.15 -1.10 -5.70
C GLY A 51 15.03 -0.12 -5.99
N TRP A 52 13.82 -0.36 -5.47
CA TRP A 52 12.77 0.66 -5.48
C TRP A 52 13.10 1.73 -4.42
N LYS A 53 13.00 2.98 -4.84
CA LYS A 53 13.06 4.13 -3.94
C LYS A 53 11.65 4.62 -3.68
N TRP A 54 11.40 5.29 -2.56
CA TRP A 54 10.06 5.74 -2.24
C TRP A 54 10.04 7.06 -1.49
N THR A 55 8.87 7.70 -1.53
CA THR A 55 8.51 8.90 -0.77
C THR A 55 7.10 8.74 -0.24
N THR A 56 6.77 9.49 0.80
CA THR A 56 5.43 9.49 1.39
C THR A 56 4.62 10.70 0.91
N GLY A 57 3.32 10.48 0.76
CA GLY A 57 2.29 11.50 0.69
C GLY A 57 1.43 11.48 1.96
N ALA A 58 0.29 12.17 1.91
CA ALA A 58 -0.61 12.27 3.06
C ALA A 58 -1.33 10.94 3.39
N LYS A 59 -1.71 10.18 2.36
CA LYS A 59 -2.40 8.88 2.50
C LYS A 59 -1.70 7.75 1.76
N ASP A 60 -0.55 8.02 1.14
CA ASP A 60 0.04 7.18 0.10
C ASP A 60 1.55 7.06 0.24
N ILE A 61 2.11 5.99 -0.32
CA ILE A 61 3.54 5.84 -0.56
C ILE A 61 3.75 5.68 -2.06
N PHE A 62 4.57 6.56 -2.63
CA PHE A 62 4.96 6.49 -4.03
C PHE A 62 6.32 5.82 -4.13
N LEU A 63 6.40 4.74 -4.90
CA LEU A 63 7.66 4.08 -5.22
C LEU A 63 8.03 4.28 -6.68
N PHE A 64 9.32 4.45 -6.92
CA PHE A 64 9.88 4.73 -8.23
C PHE A 64 11.15 3.93 -8.47
N LYS A 65 11.30 3.49 -9.72
CA LYS A 65 12.47 2.78 -10.21
C LYS A 65 12.69 3.09 -11.68
N ASP A 66 13.95 3.20 -12.09
CA ASP A 66 14.30 3.52 -13.47
C ASP A 66 14.23 2.29 -14.38
N ILE A 67 13.01 1.83 -14.61
CA ILE A 67 12.64 0.75 -15.52
C ILE A 67 11.37 1.16 -16.28
N THR A 68 10.95 0.36 -17.27
CA THR A 68 9.66 0.53 -17.95
C THR A 68 8.51 -0.02 -17.10
N ARG A 69 7.28 0.45 -17.38
CA ARG A 69 6.07 -0.08 -16.72
C ARG A 69 5.90 -1.59 -16.92
N GLN A 70 6.18 -2.10 -18.12
CA GLN A 70 6.09 -3.54 -18.41
C GLN A 70 7.11 -4.36 -17.62
N GLU A 71 8.34 -3.87 -17.46
CA GLU A 71 9.36 -4.52 -16.64
C GLU A 71 8.96 -4.50 -15.16
N ALA A 72 8.45 -3.37 -14.67
CA ALA A 72 7.94 -3.25 -13.31
C ALA A 72 6.82 -4.26 -13.04
N MET A 73 5.84 -4.39 -13.94
CA MET A 73 4.77 -5.39 -13.81
C MET A 73 5.31 -6.83 -13.76
N LYS A 74 6.32 -7.15 -14.59
CA LYS A 74 6.97 -8.47 -14.57
C LYS A 74 7.76 -8.72 -13.28
N GLU A 75 8.44 -7.69 -12.77
CA GLU A 75 9.19 -7.74 -11.52
C GLU A 75 8.26 -7.96 -10.34
N ILE A 76 7.27 -7.08 -10.14
CA ILE A 76 6.28 -7.18 -9.06
C ILE A 76 5.55 -8.52 -9.07
N LYS A 77 5.24 -9.08 -10.25
CA LYS A 77 4.60 -10.40 -10.34
C LYS A 77 5.43 -11.54 -9.73
N LYS A 78 6.77 -11.42 -9.77
CA LYS A 78 7.73 -12.40 -9.26
C LYS A 78 8.12 -12.18 -7.80
N LEU A 79 7.90 -10.97 -7.27
CA LEU A 79 8.20 -10.66 -5.88
C LEU A 79 7.15 -11.29 -4.95
N ASP A 80 7.61 -11.70 -3.78
CA ASP A 80 6.77 -12.18 -2.68
C ASP A 80 6.18 -10.99 -1.91
N VAL A 81 5.39 -10.18 -2.61
CA VAL A 81 4.70 -9.00 -2.06
C VAL A 81 3.20 -9.18 -2.19
N ASP A 82 2.46 -8.60 -1.25
CA ASP A 82 1.00 -8.54 -1.34
C ASP A 82 0.60 -7.61 -2.50
N LYS A 83 0.13 -8.20 -3.59
CA LYS A 83 -0.16 -7.50 -4.85
C LYS A 83 -1.41 -6.63 -4.76
N GLU A 84 -2.29 -6.89 -3.80
CA GLU A 84 -3.48 -6.08 -3.56
C GLU A 84 -3.12 -4.67 -3.07
N LEU A 85 -1.92 -4.49 -2.51
CA LEU A 85 -1.44 -3.19 -2.05
C LEU A 85 -0.85 -2.32 -3.18
N ILE A 86 -0.55 -2.89 -4.35
CA ILE A 86 0.25 -2.22 -5.37
C ILE A 86 -0.63 -1.72 -6.50
N HIS A 87 -0.65 -0.41 -6.67
CA HIS A 87 -1.39 0.27 -7.73
C HIS A 87 -0.40 0.87 -8.72
N PHE A 88 -0.60 0.58 -10.01
CA PHE A 88 0.18 1.20 -11.07
C PHE A 88 -0.55 2.44 -11.56
N ASP A 89 0.03 3.61 -11.31
CA ASP A 89 -0.32 4.84 -12.04
C ASP A 89 -0.02 4.65 -13.54
#